data_AF-A0A2J6HPD9-F1
#
_entry.id   AF-A0A2J6HPD9-F1
#
_cell.length_a   1.000
_cell.length_b   1.000
_cell.length_c   1.000
_cell.angle_alpha   90.00
_cell.angle_beta   90.00
_cell.angle_gamma   90.00
#
_symmetry.space_group_name_H-M   'P 1'
#
loop_
_entity.id
_entity.type
_entity.pdbx_description
1 polymer ?
#
loop_
_entity_poly.entity_id
_entity_poly.type
_entity_poly.pdbx_seq_one_letter_code
_entity_poly.pdbx_strand_id
1 'polypeptide(L)'
;LSNDITQIFTASDFKERKKIIRYDGINAFHTNIWHFNASQVPDFTFAVTRDVNWDGSSIMVDTSTRRRVFVDAVYADSARTYKRSAEWARASVEYMSFEWPGIPFPYPHMTTVSNNTRGGGMESPMMANNGDPESAPDAALTIFHEISHSYFPFYMGTNERKYAWMDEGWAAFLPLGFSNKYFRDYPYGTRSISSFESLNGKEREATLMTLSYSIGDYDSYRNHAYVRPALAYYFLQDALGDSLFRLALHEYMHRWNGKHPLPYDFFNTFNSVTGKDMGWFFDPWFYSHAYADLGIKKITNDNKIVIQNYGGLPLPIVIACEFADGTTEVVRENTSIWSSGDLAVIVQVDSNKMIRKVVVGKELIPDVDESNNVLEPEN
;
A
#
# COMPACT_ATOMS: atom_id res chain seq x y z
N LEU A 1 26.84 3.01 14.42
CA LEU A 1 26.19 2.23 13.35
C LEU A 1 26.33 3.00 12.05
N SER A 2 26.83 2.38 10.97
CA SER A 2 26.98 3.03 9.66
C SER A 2 25.65 3.02 8.89
N ASN A 3 25.51 3.95 7.94
CA ASN A 3 24.47 3.91 6.90
C ASN A 3 24.80 2.92 5.78
N ASP A 4 26.05 2.50 5.67
CA ASP A 4 26.50 1.59 4.62
C ASP A 4 25.98 0.17 4.88
N ILE A 5 25.77 -0.59 3.81
CA ILE A 5 25.52 -2.02 3.92
C ILE A 5 26.84 -2.70 4.29
N THR A 6 26.83 -3.43 5.40
CA THR A 6 27.98 -4.20 5.88
C THR A 6 27.62 -5.68 5.83
N GLN A 7 28.45 -6.47 5.17
CA GLN A 7 28.36 -7.93 5.23
C GLN A 7 28.90 -8.42 6.57
N ILE A 8 28.00 -8.73 7.49
CA ILE A 8 28.33 -9.15 8.86
C ILE A 8 28.87 -10.59 8.83
N PHE A 9 28.16 -11.48 8.14
CA PHE A 9 28.46 -12.90 8.06
C PHE A 9 28.21 -13.44 6.66
N THR A 10 29.01 -14.41 6.23
CA THR A 10 28.82 -15.12 4.96
C THR A 10 28.64 -16.61 5.18
N ALA A 11 28.01 -17.29 4.21
CA ALA A 11 27.94 -18.74 4.25
C ALA A 11 29.34 -19.39 4.25
N SER A 12 30.32 -18.76 3.59
CA SER A 12 31.73 -19.19 3.62
C SER A 12 32.35 -19.06 5.00
N ASP A 13 32.05 -18.00 5.77
CA ASP A 13 32.55 -17.84 7.13
C ASP A 13 32.15 -19.03 8.03
N PHE A 14 30.95 -19.59 7.84
CA PHE A 14 30.51 -20.81 8.50
C PHE A 14 31.25 -22.06 8.00
N LYS A 15 31.26 -22.27 6.67
CA LYS A 15 31.87 -23.45 6.03
C LYS A 15 33.36 -23.58 6.37
N GLU A 16 34.05 -22.45 6.48
CA GLU A 16 35.49 -22.36 6.73
C GLU A 16 35.83 -22.11 8.21
N ARG A 17 34.81 -22.00 9.08
CA ARG A 17 34.96 -21.70 10.53
C ARG A 17 35.75 -20.42 10.82
N LYS A 18 35.65 -19.40 9.96
CA LYS A 18 36.43 -18.16 10.03
C LYS A 18 35.84 -17.10 10.96
N LYS A 19 34.51 -17.04 11.06
CA LYS A 19 33.80 -16.20 12.03
C LYS A 19 32.89 -17.10 12.83
N ILE A 20 33.13 -17.25 14.13
CA ILE A 20 32.23 -17.96 15.04
C ILE A 20 31.68 -16.90 15.97
N ILE A 21 30.39 -16.59 15.85
CA ILE A 21 29.77 -15.47 16.59
C ILE A 21 29.60 -15.83 18.08
N ARG A 22 29.64 -17.12 18.46
CA ARG A 22 30.12 -17.56 19.78
C ARG A 22 30.40 -19.07 19.88
N TYR A 23 31.44 -19.42 20.64
CA TYR A 23 31.47 -20.46 21.67
C TYR A 23 32.69 -20.15 22.55
N ASP A 24 32.49 -19.75 23.81
CA ASP A 24 33.54 -19.20 24.71
C ASP A 24 34.15 -20.23 25.66
N GLY A 25 33.84 -21.52 25.50
CA GLY A 25 34.52 -22.63 26.18
C GLY A 25 34.10 -22.90 27.63
N ILE A 26 33.11 -22.18 28.16
CA ILE A 26 32.81 -22.18 29.62
C ILE A 26 31.67 -23.15 30.01
N ASN A 27 30.93 -23.76 29.07
CA ASN A 27 29.88 -24.73 29.43
C ASN A 27 30.21 -26.17 29.06
N ALA A 28 29.78 -27.12 29.92
CA ALA A 28 30.05 -28.54 29.74
C ALA A 28 29.34 -29.16 28.52
N PHE A 29 28.43 -28.42 27.88
CA PHE A 29 27.48 -28.92 26.88
C PHE A 29 27.79 -28.46 25.44
N HIS A 30 28.81 -27.64 25.20
CA HIS A 30 29.12 -27.12 23.87
C HIS A 30 27.98 -26.33 23.20
N THR A 31 27.19 -25.60 24.00
CA THR A 31 26.01 -24.85 23.52
C THR A 31 26.20 -23.33 23.57
N ASN A 32 25.65 -22.61 22.59
CA ASN A 32 25.48 -21.16 22.67
C ASN A 32 24.08 -20.85 23.16
N ILE A 33 23.98 -19.98 24.16
CA ILE A 33 22.70 -19.53 24.70
C ILE A 33 22.50 -18.07 24.33
N TRP A 34 21.38 -17.78 23.68
CA TRP A 34 20.96 -16.43 23.29
C TRP A 34 19.73 -16.05 24.09
N HIS A 35 19.78 -14.89 24.74
CA HIS A 35 18.67 -14.32 25.49
C HIS A 35 18.14 -13.10 24.73
N PHE A 36 16.88 -13.17 24.30
CA PHE A 36 16.19 -12.08 23.63
C PHE A 36 15.20 -11.43 24.60
N ASN A 37 15.11 -10.11 24.57
CA ASN A 37 14.14 -9.35 25.35
C ASN A 37 13.51 -8.30 24.43
N ALA A 38 12.19 -8.23 24.44
CA ALA A 38 11.41 -7.27 23.68
C ALA A 38 10.25 -6.76 24.54
N SER A 39 9.89 -5.49 24.38
CA SER A 39 8.82 -4.84 25.14
C SER A 39 7.83 -4.20 24.19
N GLN A 40 6.53 -4.24 24.53
CA GLN A 40 5.45 -3.67 23.70
C GLN A 40 5.43 -4.27 22.29
N VAL A 41 5.55 -5.60 22.23
CA VAL A 41 5.53 -6.36 20.99
C VAL A 41 4.35 -7.34 21.06
N PRO A 42 3.40 -7.30 20.11
CA PRO A 42 2.18 -8.10 20.17
C PRO A 42 2.39 -9.57 19.81
N ASP A 43 3.47 -9.90 19.11
CA ASP A 43 3.79 -11.26 18.68
C ASP A 43 5.31 -11.54 18.70
N PHE A 44 5.71 -12.79 18.57
CA PHE A 44 7.09 -13.23 18.61
C PHE A 44 7.40 -14.27 17.54
N THR A 45 8.40 -13.97 16.71
CA THR A 45 8.94 -14.89 15.71
C THR A 45 10.45 -15.03 15.92
N PHE A 46 10.96 -16.24 15.68
CA PHE A 46 12.39 -16.50 15.64
C PHE A 46 12.73 -17.41 14.46
N ALA A 47 13.92 -17.23 13.90
CA ALA A 47 14.48 -18.07 12.86
C ALA A 47 15.89 -18.51 13.25
N VAL A 48 16.25 -19.74 12.89
CA VAL A 48 17.60 -20.27 13.09
C VAL A 48 18.08 -20.89 11.78
N THR A 49 19.29 -20.53 11.38
CA THR A 49 19.91 -21.01 10.14
C THR A 49 21.42 -21.14 10.31
N ARG A 50 22.09 -21.91 9.45
CA ARG A 50 23.50 -22.29 9.59
C ARG A 50 24.41 -21.68 8.52
N ASP A 51 23.97 -21.69 7.26
CA ASP A 51 24.79 -21.42 6.08
C ASP A 51 24.19 -20.30 5.21
N VAL A 52 24.13 -19.11 5.79
CA VAL A 52 23.53 -17.92 5.17
C VAL A 52 24.48 -16.75 5.14
N ASN A 53 24.17 -15.79 4.27
CA ASN A 53 24.69 -14.45 4.30
C ASN A 53 23.82 -13.60 5.23
N TRP A 54 24.47 -12.70 5.96
CA TRP A 54 23.85 -11.74 6.85
C TRP A 54 24.45 -10.37 6.58
N ASP A 55 23.64 -9.51 5.96
CA ASP A 55 24.00 -8.14 5.68
C ASP A 55 23.24 -7.21 6.62
N GLY A 56 23.89 -6.18 7.14
CA GLY A 56 23.28 -5.25 8.07
C GLY A 56 23.63 -3.80 7.77
N SER A 57 22.74 -2.91 8.19
CA SER A 57 22.87 -1.47 8.07
C SER A 57 22.11 -0.80 9.22
N SER A 58 22.20 0.52 9.32
CA SER A 58 21.37 1.27 10.25
C SER A 58 20.91 2.57 9.63
N ILE A 59 19.70 2.96 9.98
CA ILE A 59 19.10 4.21 9.51
C ILE A 59 18.58 5.05 10.67
N MET A 60 18.72 6.36 10.57
CA MET A 60 18.07 7.28 11.50
C MET A 60 16.59 7.36 11.14
N VAL A 61 15.71 7.16 12.12
CA VAL A 61 14.25 7.14 11.91
C VAL A 61 13.55 8.30 12.62
N ASP A 62 14.27 9.02 13.47
CA ASP A 62 13.79 10.20 14.18
C ASP A 62 14.94 11.20 14.29
N THR A 63 14.81 12.33 13.61
CA THR A 63 15.82 13.39 13.61
C THR A 63 15.87 14.15 14.94
N SER A 64 14.76 14.22 15.66
CA SER A 64 14.62 14.97 16.91
C SER A 64 15.33 14.27 18.07
N THR A 65 15.14 12.95 18.18
CA THR A 65 15.77 12.12 19.21
C THR A 65 17.09 11.51 18.74
N ARG A 66 17.43 11.64 17.46
CA ARG A 66 18.54 10.95 16.78
C ARG A 66 18.46 9.43 16.88
N ARG A 67 17.25 8.88 17.10
CA ARG A 67 17.04 7.44 17.21
C ARG A 67 17.35 6.77 15.88
N ARG A 68 18.08 5.66 15.96
CA ARG A 68 18.42 4.81 14.83
C ARG A 68 17.85 3.43 15.01
N VAL A 69 17.56 2.78 13.89
CA VAL A 69 17.11 1.39 13.80
C VAL A 69 18.21 0.59 13.13
N PHE A 70 18.50 -0.60 13.65
CA PHE A 70 19.33 -1.59 12.96
C PHE A 70 18.43 -2.35 11.99
N VAL A 71 18.85 -2.46 10.73
CA VAL A 71 18.10 -3.14 9.68
C VAL A 71 19.02 -4.14 9.02
N ASP A 72 18.57 -5.36 8.87
CA ASP A 72 19.39 -6.44 8.37
C ASP A 72 18.62 -7.40 7.47
N ALA A 73 19.39 -8.21 6.76
CA ALA A 73 18.85 -9.21 5.88
C ALA A 73 19.61 -10.53 5.95
N VAL A 74 18.85 -11.63 5.91
CA VAL A 74 19.37 -13.00 6.00
C VAL A 74 18.92 -13.80 4.79
N TYR A 75 19.87 -14.40 4.06
CA TYR A 75 19.57 -15.12 2.81
C TYR A 75 20.64 -16.15 2.46
N ALA A 76 20.26 -17.19 1.70
CA ALA A 76 21.19 -18.23 1.24
C ALA A 76 22.05 -17.76 0.05
N ASP A 77 23.20 -18.40 -0.20
CA ASP A 77 24.04 -18.14 -1.40
C ASP A 77 23.25 -18.25 -2.72
N SER A 78 22.25 -19.13 -2.75
CA SER A 78 21.37 -19.38 -3.88
C SER A 78 20.28 -18.32 -4.09
N ALA A 79 20.25 -17.28 -3.25
CA ALA A 79 19.28 -16.19 -3.38
C ALA A 79 19.38 -15.52 -4.75
N ARG A 80 18.20 -15.27 -5.35
CA ARG A 80 18.01 -14.68 -6.67
C ARG A 80 18.16 -13.17 -6.60
N THR A 81 17.33 -12.51 -5.80
CA THR A 81 17.29 -11.05 -5.66
C THR A 81 17.75 -10.58 -4.27
N TYR A 82 17.68 -11.45 -3.27
CA TYR A 82 17.91 -11.10 -1.87
C TYR A 82 19.31 -10.60 -1.50
N LYS A 83 20.30 -10.68 -2.41
CA LYS A 83 21.64 -10.07 -2.21
C LYS A 83 21.60 -8.55 -2.03
N ARG A 84 20.49 -7.89 -2.39
CA ARG A 84 20.25 -6.45 -2.18
C ARG A 84 19.20 -6.16 -1.12
N SER A 85 18.67 -7.18 -0.44
CA SER A 85 17.52 -7.04 0.46
C SER A 85 17.78 -6.11 1.65
N ALA A 86 19.00 -6.05 2.17
CA ALA A 86 19.36 -5.08 3.21
C ALA A 86 19.23 -3.61 2.73
N GLU A 87 19.53 -3.32 1.45
CA GLU A 87 19.33 -2.00 0.85
C GLU A 87 17.84 -1.65 0.80
N TRP A 88 17.02 -2.58 0.32
CA TRP A 88 15.58 -2.37 0.19
C TRP A 88 14.87 -2.30 1.54
N ALA A 89 15.27 -3.12 2.52
CA ALA A 89 14.74 -3.04 3.88
C ALA A 89 15.10 -1.69 4.52
N ARG A 90 16.35 -1.24 4.40
CA ARG A 90 16.78 0.09 4.88
C ARG A 90 15.97 1.20 4.21
N ALA A 91 15.81 1.15 2.89
CA ALA A 91 15.03 2.14 2.14
C ALA A 91 13.55 2.13 2.53
N SER A 92 12.97 0.97 2.84
CA SER A 92 11.59 0.84 3.31
C SER A 92 11.39 1.50 4.67
N VAL A 93 12.28 1.23 5.63
CA VAL A 93 12.25 1.85 6.97
C VAL A 93 12.45 3.36 6.86
N GLU A 94 13.36 3.83 6.00
CA GLU A 94 13.60 5.25 5.74
C GLU A 94 12.36 5.94 5.16
N TYR A 95 11.82 5.38 4.08
CA TYR A 95 10.63 5.91 3.40
C TYR A 95 9.44 5.99 4.34
N MET A 96 9.18 4.94 5.12
CA MET A 96 8.05 4.95 6.04
C MET A 96 8.22 5.92 7.21
N SER A 97 9.46 6.15 7.65
CA SER A 97 9.76 7.07 8.74
C SER A 97 9.57 8.53 8.34
N PHE A 98 9.81 8.88 7.06
CA PHE A 98 9.89 10.29 6.63
C PHE A 98 8.91 10.69 5.52
N GLU A 99 8.39 9.75 4.73
CA GLU A 99 7.48 10.03 3.62
C GLU A 99 6.07 9.54 3.95
N TRP A 100 5.83 8.23 3.97
CA TRP A 100 4.49 7.66 4.25
C TRP A 100 4.57 6.36 5.03
N PRO A 101 3.96 6.25 6.23
CA PRO A 101 3.09 7.27 6.86
C PRO A 101 3.83 8.51 7.37
N GLY A 102 5.17 8.50 7.44
CA GLY A 102 5.96 9.63 7.94
C GLY A 102 5.90 9.74 9.46
N ILE A 103 5.87 8.61 10.15
CA ILE A 103 5.96 8.49 11.61
C ILE A 103 7.24 7.70 11.90
N PRO A 104 8.06 8.07 12.89
CA PRO A 104 9.28 7.32 13.20
C PRO A 104 9.03 5.81 13.40
N PHE A 105 9.81 4.98 12.72
CA PHE A 105 9.65 3.52 12.75
C PHE A 105 9.52 2.96 14.18
N PRO A 106 8.47 2.18 14.50
CA PRO A 106 8.05 1.97 15.89
C PRO A 106 8.98 1.04 16.68
N TYR A 107 9.76 0.21 15.99
CA TYR A 107 10.63 -0.79 16.61
C TYR A 107 12.11 -0.44 16.53
N PRO A 108 12.98 -0.99 17.41
CA PRO A 108 14.41 -0.71 17.39
C PRO A 108 15.18 -1.48 16.30
N HIS A 109 14.54 -2.46 15.67
CA HIS A 109 15.14 -3.42 14.76
C HIS A 109 14.19 -3.83 13.64
N MET A 110 14.73 -4.21 12.47
CA MET A 110 13.96 -4.91 11.44
C MET A 110 14.82 -5.86 10.61
N THR A 111 14.49 -7.14 10.62
CA THR A 111 15.12 -8.16 9.76
C THR A 111 14.23 -8.53 8.60
N THR A 112 14.78 -8.59 7.40
CA THR A 112 14.15 -9.33 6.28
C THR A 112 14.86 -10.67 6.05
N VAL A 113 14.09 -11.75 6.01
CA VAL A 113 14.60 -13.11 5.82
C VAL A 113 14.05 -13.66 4.51
N SER A 114 14.92 -14.25 3.70
CA SER A 114 14.49 -15.03 2.55
C SER A 114 14.09 -16.45 2.96
N ASN A 115 12.87 -16.86 2.65
CA ASN A 115 12.46 -18.26 2.70
C ASN A 115 12.75 -19.05 1.40
N ASN A 116 13.40 -18.40 0.41
CA ASN A 116 13.77 -18.96 -0.89
C ASN A 116 12.58 -19.45 -1.76
N THR A 117 11.33 -19.18 -1.38
CA THR A 117 10.16 -19.38 -2.26
C THR A 117 10.13 -18.29 -3.34
N ARG A 118 9.24 -18.42 -4.32
CA ARG A 118 9.12 -17.43 -5.42
C ARG A 118 8.26 -16.21 -5.09
N GLY A 119 7.61 -16.18 -3.93
CA GLY A 119 6.70 -15.10 -3.56
C GLY A 119 5.95 -15.37 -2.25
N GLY A 120 5.10 -14.42 -1.89
CA GLY A 120 4.46 -14.36 -0.57
C GLY A 120 5.40 -13.82 0.50
N GLY A 121 4.82 -13.49 1.64
CA GLY A 121 5.55 -13.07 2.82
C GLY A 121 4.78 -13.43 4.07
N MET A 122 5.43 -13.20 5.19
CA MET A 122 4.81 -13.28 6.50
C MET A 122 5.53 -12.27 7.37
N GLU A 123 4.76 -11.32 7.83
CA GLU A 123 5.12 -10.27 8.74
C GLU A 123 5.19 -10.76 10.18
N SER A 124 6.05 -10.12 10.95
CA SER A 124 6.11 -10.21 12.39
C SER A 124 6.73 -8.91 12.91
N PRO A 125 6.50 -8.55 14.18
CA PRO A 125 7.21 -7.40 14.72
C PRO A 125 8.73 -7.60 14.61
N MET A 126 9.42 -6.65 13.99
CA MET A 126 10.87 -6.67 13.75
C MET A 126 11.41 -7.79 12.83
N MET A 127 10.55 -8.56 12.17
CA MET A 127 10.97 -9.60 11.22
C MET A 127 9.97 -9.78 10.08
N ALA A 128 10.44 -9.80 8.84
CA ALA A 128 9.66 -10.11 7.64
C ALA A 128 10.24 -11.34 6.95
N ASN A 129 9.46 -12.41 6.80
CA ASN A 129 9.89 -13.64 6.14
C ASN A 129 9.32 -13.71 4.72
N ASN A 130 10.09 -13.32 3.71
CA ASN A 130 9.58 -13.17 2.35
C ASN A 130 10.11 -14.22 1.39
N GLY A 131 9.33 -14.43 0.33
CA GLY A 131 9.78 -15.01 -0.92
C GLY A 131 10.87 -14.17 -1.60
N ASP A 132 11.63 -14.83 -2.45
CA ASP A 132 12.73 -14.28 -3.24
C ASP A 132 12.36 -14.46 -4.72
N PRO A 133 11.58 -13.55 -5.33
CA PRO A 133 11.24 -13.64 -6.74
C PRO A 133 12.47 -13.40 -7.64
N GLU A 134 12.35 -13.59 -8.96
CA GLU A 134 13.41 -13.24 -9.93
C GLU A 134 13.47 -11.72 -10.20
N SER A 135 12.34 -11.04 -10.00
CA SER A 135 12.15 -9.62 -10.27
C SER A 135 12.56 -8.79 -9.07
N ALA A 136 13.57 -7.94 -9.23
CA ALA A 136 14.05 -7.05 -8.18
C ALA A 136 12.98 -6.06 -7.68
N PRO A 137 12.15 -5.44 -8.53
CA PRO A 137 11.01 -4.64 -8.07
C PRO A 137 10.01 -5.46 -7.25
N ASP A 138 9.68 -6.68 -7.65
CA ASP A 138 8.76 -7.53 -6.85
C ASP A 138 9.35 -7.87 -5.48
N ALA A 139 10.64 -8.20 -5.41
CA ALA A 139 11.32 -8.47 -4.15
C ALA A 139 11.32 -7.24 -3.23
N ALA A 140 11.69 -6.07 -3.76
CA ALA A 140 11.74 -4.83 -3.00
C ALA A 140 10.36 -4.40 -2.51
N LEU A 141 9.32 -4.55 -3.33
CA LEU A 141 7.94 -4.20 -2.97
C LEU A 141 7.32 -5.19 -1.99
N THR A 142 7.66 -6.49 -2.09
CA THR A 142 7.26 -7.49 -1.08
C THR A 142 7.93 -7.17 0.27
N ILE A 143 9.25 -6.90 0.27
CA ILE A 143 9.96 -6.47 1.48
C ILE A 143 9.31 -5.21 2.08
N PHE A 144 8.94 -4.24 1.25
CA PHE A 144 8.26 -3.04 1.72
C PHE A 144 6.88 -3.36 2.33
N HIS A 145 6.07 -4.18 1.66
CA HIS A 145 4.77 -4.67 2.13
C HIS A 145 4.92 -5.30 3.52
N GLU A 146 5.80 -6.28 3.67
CA GLU A 146 5.98 -6.98 4.93
C GLU A 146 6.54 -6.07 6.04
N ILE A 147 7.41 -5.11 5.70
CA ILE A 147 7.91 -4.15 6.69
C ILE A 147 6.84 -3.14 7.11
N SER A 148 5.92 -2.78 6.21
CA SER A 148 4.82 -1.88 6.50
C SER A 148 3.92 -2.40 7.62
N HIS A 149 3.90 -3.72 7.80
CA HIS A 149 3.15 -4.33 8.88
C HIS A 149 3.64 -3.97 10.29
N SER A 150 4.85 -3.42 10.38
CA SER A 150 5.35 -2.80 11.62
C SER A 150 4.40 -1.70 12.13
N TYR A 151 3.65 -1.03 11.25
CA TYR A 151 2.60 -0.09 11.64
C TYR A 151 1.23 -0.77 11.78
N PHE A 152 0.81 -1.53 10.77
CA PHE A 152 -0.49 -2.20 10.71
C PHE A 152 -0.28 -3.70 10.47
N PRO A 153 -0.54 -4.61 11.42
CA PRO A 153 -1.31 -4.38 12.62
C PRO A 153 -0.45 -4.05 13.84
N PHE A 154 0.88 -4.19 13.80
CA PHE A 154 1.62 -4.37 15.05
C PHE A 154 1.73 -3.14 15.94
N TYR A 155 1.89 -1.95 15.38
CA TYR A 155 1.84 -0.69 16.15
C TYR A 155 0.40 -0.31 16.51
N MET A 156 -0.54 -0.52 15.58
CA MET A 156 -1.92 -0.06 15.74
C MET A 156 -2.82 -1.00 16.55
N GLY A 157 -2.49 -2.28 16.61
CA GLY A 157 -3.30 -3.33 17.22
C GLY A 157 -4.58 -3.66 16.45
N THR A 158 -4.64 -3.43 15.12
CA THR A 158 -5.81 -3.78 14.30
C THR A 158 -6.05 -5.29 14.30
N ASN A 159 -7.30 -5.71 14.04
CA ASN A 159 -7.68 -7.12 14.04
C ASN A 159 -7.65 -7.69 12.61
N GLU A 160 -6.50 -8.21 12.19
CA GLU A 160 -6.27 -8.81 10.86
C GLU A 160 -7.29 -9.92 10.54
N ARG A 161 -7.71 -10.72 11.53
CA ARG A 161 -8.61 -11.85 11.31
C ARG A 161 -10.04 -11.41 10.98
N LYS A 162 -10.53 -10.35 11.63
CA LYS A 162 -11.89 -9.84 11.43
C LYS A 162 -11.97 -8.89 10.24
N TYR A 163 -10.99 -8.00 10.12
CA TYR A 163 -10.98 -6.91 9.14
C TYR A 163 -9.59 -6.79 8.52
N ALA A 164 -9.18 -7.80 7.76
CA ALA A 164 -7.86 -7.88 7.12
C ALA A 164 -7.54 -6.64 6.27
N TRP A 165 -8.54 -5.95 5.73
CA TRP A 165 -8.35 -4.72 4.96
C TRP A 165 -7.77 -3.55 5.79
N MET A 166 -7.95 -3.54 7.12
CA MET A 166 -7.35 -2.55 8.02
C MET A 166 -5.85 -2.77 8.23
N ASP A 167 -5.33 -3.84 7.64
CA ASP A 167 -3.97 -4.30 7.74
C ASP A 167 -3.37 -4.37 6.32
N GLU A 168 -3.77 -5.41 5.59
CA GLU A 168 -3.33 -5.70 4.23
C GLU A 168 -3.64 -4.59 3.22
N GLY A 169 -4.70 -3.82 3.46
CA GLY A 169 -5.02 -2.67 2.62
C GLY A 169 -3.99 -1.55 2.75
N TRP A 170 -3.46 -1.30 3.96
CA TRP A 170 -2.38 -0.32 4.15
C TRP A 170 -1.08 -0.85 3.59
N ALA A 171 -0.81 -2.14 3.82
CA ALA A 171 0.38 -2.81 3.30
C ALA A 171 0.39 -2.91 1.77
N ALA A 172 -0.78 -2.91 1.11
CA ALA A 172 -0.90 -2.82 -0.35
C ALA A 172 -0.98 -1.37 -0.89
N PHE A 173 -1.38 -0.40 -0.07
CA PHE A 173 -1.44 1.01 -0.48
C PHE A 173 -0.07 1.70 -0.43
N LEU A 174 0.64 1.59 0.70
CA LEU A 174 1.92 2.27 0.93
C LEU A 174 3.01 1.94 -0.12
N PRO A 175 3.13 0.70 -0.64
CA PRO A 175 4.09 0.39 -1.69
C PRO A 175 3.88 1.17 -2.99
N LEU A 176 2.69 1.75 -3.25
CA LEU A 176 2.47 2.56 -4.46
C LEU A 176 3.43 3.76 -4.51
N GLY A 177 3.56 4.48 -3.39
CA GLY A 177 4.47 5.62 -3.29
C GLY A 177 5.94 5.20 -3.37
N PHE A 178 6.29 4.06 -2.76
CA PHE A 178 7.64 3.50 -2.85
C PHE A 178 7.99 3.05 -4.27
N SER A 179 7.08 2.36 -4.95
CA SER A 179 7.21 1.95 -6.35
C SER A 179 7.41 3.15 -7.26
N ASN A 180 6.59 4.20 -7.13
CA ASN A 180 6.71 5.41 -7.95
C ASN A 180 8.07 6.10 -7.78
N LYS A 181 8.66 6.02 -6.58
CA LYS A 181 9.96 6.64 -6.27
C LYS A 181 11.15 5.81 -6.77
N TYR A 182 11.13 4.50 -6.55
CA TYR A 182 12.30 3.64 -6.79
C TYR A 182 12.21 2.79 -8.06
N PHE A 183 11.00 2.58 -8.57
CA PHE A 183 10.67 1.69 -9.68
C PHE A 183 9.60 2.32 -10.59
N ARG A 184 9.81 3.56 -11.03
CA ARG A 184 8.80 4.37 -11.75
C ARG A 184 8.15 3.66 -12.94
N ASP A 185 8.92 2.89 -13.69
CA ASP A 185 8.43 2.21 -14.90
C ASP A 185 7.84 0.82 -14.60
N TYR A 186 7.76 0.45 -13.31
CA TYR A 186 7.18 -0.80 -12.85
C TYR A 186 5.66 -0.68 -12.69
N PRO A 187 4.85 -1.57 -13.29
CA PRO A 187 3.40 -1.43 -13.36
C PRO A 187 2.70 -1.84 -12.05
N TYR A 188 3.11 -1.32 -10.90
CA TYR A 188 2.49 -1.68 -9.62
C TYR A 188 1.04 -1.19 -9.52
N GLY A 189 0.82 0.10 -9.80
CA GLY A 189 -0.51 0.71 -9.77
C GLY A 189 -1.46 0.08 -10.78
N THR A 190 -1.02 -0.06 -12.03
CA THR A 190 -1.86 -0.62 -13.11
C THR A 190 -2.20 -2.08 -12.92
N ARG A 191 -1.28 -2.91 -12.40
CA ARG A 191 -1.61 -4.28 -11.99
C ARG A 191 -2.66 -4.31 -10.87
N SER A 192 -2.65 -3.33 -9.97
CA SER A 192 -3.67 -3.22 -8.91
C SER A 192 -5.04 -2.84 -9.49
N ILE A 193 -5.08 -1.91 -10.45
CA ILE A 193 -6.29 -1.54 -11.20
C ILE A 193 -6.85 -2.75 -11.95
N SER A 194 -6.05 -3.43 -12.77
CA SER A 194 -6.53 -4.60 -13.52
C SER A 194 -6.97 -5.74 -12.60
N SER A 195 -6.31 -5.92 -11.45
CA SER A 195 -6.74 -6.89 -10.45
C SER A 195 -8.09 -6.50 -9.82
N PHE A 196 -8.34 -5.21 -9.60
CA PHE A 196 -9.60 -4.70 -9.07
C PHE A 196 -10.74 -4.90 -10.06
N GLU A 197 -10.57 -4.43 -11.31
CA GLU A 197 -11.56 -4.55 -12.40
C GLU A 197 -11.93 -6.02 -12.69
N SER A 198 -11.00 -6.96 -12.49
CA SER A 198 -11.27 -8.37 -12.69
C SER A 198 -12.34 -8.96 -11.76
N LEU A 199 -12.63 -8.31 -10.62
CA LEU A 199 -13.66 -8.75 -9.68
C LEU A 199 -14.75 -7.71 -9.43
N ASN A 200 -14.45 -6.42 -9.63
CA ASN A 200 -15.34 -5.35 -9.25
C ASN A 200 -16.70 -5.41 -9.96
N GLY A 201 -17.79 -5.22 -9.21
CA GLY A 201 -19.16 -5.29 -9.71
C GLY A 201 -19.71 -6.70 -9.95
N LYS A 202 -18.93 -7.76 -9.68
CA LYS A 202 -19.40 -9.15 -9.76
C LYS A 202 -20.16 -9.54 -8.49
N GLU A 203 -21.15 -10.43 -8.63
CA GLU A 203 -21.99 -10.89 -7.51
C GLU A 203 -21.21 -11.48 -6.33
N ARG A 204 -20.03 -12.06 -6.59
CA ARG A 204 -19.16 -12.63 -5.56
C ARG A 204 -18.25 -11.60 -4.85
N GLU A 205 -18.25 -10.33 -5.26
CA GLU A 205 -17.45 -9.30 -4.60
C GLU A 205 -18.04 -8.97 -3.23
N ALA A 206 -17.29 -9.32 -2.17
CA ALA A 206 -17.66 -8.99 -0.80
C ALA A 206 -17.34 -7.52 -0.47
N THR A 207 -18.22 -6.88 0.31
CA THR A 207 -17.97 -5.54 0.86
C THR A 207 -16.91 -5.61 1.96
N LEU A 208 -16.15 -4.53 2.17
CA LEU A 208 -15.03 -4.51 3.14
C LEU A 208 -15.49 -4.70 4.60
N MET A 209 -16.77 -4.45 4.87
CA MET A 209 -17.34 -4.69 6.20
C MET A 209 -17.73 -6.15 6.45
N THR A 210 -17.62 -7.02 5.43
CA THR A 210 -17.71 -8.47 5.60
C THR A 210 -16.53 -8.96 6.43
N LEU A 211 -16.79 -9.88 7.37
CA LEU A 211 -15.71 -10.42 8.20
C LEU A 211 -14.77 -11.25 7.34
N SER A 212 -13.47 -10.94 7.37
CA SER A 212 -12.49 -11.53 6.46
C SER A 212 -12.47 -13.06 6.52
N TYR A 213 -12.62 -13.64 7.72
CA TYR A 213 -12.66 -15.10 7.90
C TYR A 213 -13.90 -15.79 7.34
N SER A 214 -14.95 -15.07 6.92
CA SER A 214 -16.11 -15.67 6.25
C SER A 214 -15.95 -15.77 4.74
N ILE A 215 -14.90 -15.17 4.17
CA ILE A 215 -14.62 -15.20 2.74
C ILE A 215 -13.84 -16.49 2.45
N GLY A 216 -14.52 -17.45 1.84
CA GLY A 216 -14.00 -18.81 1.65
C GLY A 216 -13.13 -19.02 0.42
N ASP A 217 -13.18 -18.13 -0.56
CA ASP A 217 -12.37 -18.23 -1.77
C ASP A 217 -11.23 -17.19 -1.80
N TYR A 218 -10.08 -17.62 -2.31
CA TYR A 218 -8.84 -16.86 -2.24
C TYR A 218 -8.88 -15.58 -3.10
N ASP A 219 -9.51 -15.61 -4.28
CA ASP A 219 -9.58 -14.44 -5.15
C ASP A 219 -10.42 -13.32 -4.53
N SER A 220 -11.59 -13.66 -3.99
CA SER A 220 -12.43 -12.69 -3.27
C SER A 220 -11.73 -12.20 -2.01
N TYR A 221 -11.05 -13.08 -1.26
CA TYR A 221 -10.25 -12.69 -0.11
C TYR A 221 -9.16 -11.68 -0.50
N ARG A 222 -8.41 -11.96 -1.57
CA ARG A 222 -7.34 -11.09 -2.04
C ARG A 222 -7.85 -9.71 -2.48
N ASN A 223 -8.98 -9.65 -3.18
CA ASN A 223 -9.56 -8.35 -3.52
C ASN A 223 -10.05 -7.61 -2.27
N HIS A 224 -10.73 -8.31 -1.37
CA HIS A 224 -11.31 -7.75 -0.15
C HIS A 224 -10.24 -7.25 0.84
N ALA A 225 -9.17 -8.01 1.06
CA ALA A 225 -8.14 -7.67 2.04
C ALA A 225 -7.09 -6.70 1.49
N TYR A 226 -6.74 -6.77 0.20
CA TYR A 226 -5.59 -6.03 -0.36
C TYR A 226 -6.02 -4.98 -1.37
N VAL A 227 -6.64 -5.40 -2.48
CA VAL A 227 -6.74 -4.57 -3.69
C VAL A 227 -7.78 -3.47 -3.53
N ARG A 228 -9.03 -3.82 -3.20
CA ARG A 228 -10.11 -2.85 -2.97
C ARG A 228 -9.77 -1.81 -1.90
N PRO A 229 -9.28 -2.18 -0.68
CA PRO A 229 -8.96 -1.17 0.32
C PRO A 229 -7.75 -0.32 -0.05
N ALA A 230 -6.75 -0.85 -0.76
CA ALA A 230 -5.63 -0.03 -1.24
C ALA A 230 -6.09 1.07 -2.20
N LEU A 231 -7.01 0.74 -3.12
CA LEU A 231 -7.63 1.73 -4.00
C LEU A 231 -8.55 2.68 -3.24
N ALA A 232 -9.31 2.20 -2.25
CA ALA A 232 -10.10 3.07 -1.38
C ALA A 232 -9.22 4.12 -0.68
N TYR A 233 -8.07 3.73 -0.14
CA TYR A 233 -7.14 4.68 0.48
C TYR A 233 -6.52 5.65 -0.54
N TYR A 234 -6.18 5.16 -1.74
CA TYR A 234 -5.66 6.00 -2.82
C TYR A 234 -6.66 7.08 -3.26
N PHE A 235 -7.93 6.73 -3.47
CA PHE A 235 -8.95 7.69 -3.88
C PHE A 235 -9.43 8.57 -2.71
N LEU A 236 -9.32 8.09 -1.47
CA LEU A 236 -9.52 8.94 -0.28
C LEU A 236 -8.41 9.98 -0.16
N GLN A 237 -7.15 9.61 -0.42
CA GLN A 237 -6.04 10.56 -0.49
C GLN A 237 -6.25 11.58 -1.60
N ASP A 238 -6.72 11.17 -2.78
CA ASP A 238 -7.07 12.09 -3.86
C ASP A 238 -8.21 13.06 -3.50
N ALA A 239 -9.26 12.57 -2.82
CA ALA A 239 -10.36 13.39 -2.35
C ALA A 239 -9.92 14.45 -1.33
N LEU A 240 -9.05 14.09 -0.38
CA LEU A 240 -8.64 14.96 0.72
C LEU A 240 -7.41 15.80 0.38
N GLY A 241 -6.59 15.37 -0.57
CA GLY A 241 -5.23 15.83 -0.77
C GLY A 241 -4.28 15.39 0.35
N ASP A 242 -2.98 15.37 0.05
CA ASP A 242 -1.93 14.83 0.91
C ASP A 242 -1.92 15.42 2.33
N SER A 243 -2.15 16.72 2.47
CA SER A 243 -2.04 17.40 3.76
C SER A 243 -3.15 16.97 4.72
N LEU A 244 -4.40 16.94 4.26
CA LEU A 244 -5.53 16.57 5.10
C LEU A 244 -5.60 15.06 5.31
N PHE A 245 -5.26 14.27 4.28
CA PHE A 245 -5.14 12.82 4.42
C PHE A 245 -4.08 12.43 5.46
N ARG A 246 -2.88 13.04 5.40
CA ARG A 246 -1.83 12.82 6.39
C ARG A 246 -2.27 13.21 7.79
N LEU A 247 -2.92 14.36 7.95
CA LEU A 247 -3.43 14.81 9.25
C LEU A 247 -4.43 13.79 9.82
N ALA A 248 -5.36 13.29 9.01
CA ALA A 248 -6.34 12.30 9.42
C ALA A 248 -5.70 10.95 9.76
N LEU A 249 -4.75 10.48 8.95
CA LEU A 249 -3.99 9.26 9.21
C LEU A 249 -3.16 9.36 10.50
N HIS A 250 -2.44 10.48 10.69
CA HIS A 250 -1.64 10.71 11.89
C HIS A 250 -2.50 10.78 13.14
N GLU A 251 -3.65 11.44 13.08
CA GLU A 251 -4.58 11.50 14.21
C GLU A 251 -5.22 10.13 14.49
N TYR A 252 -5.53 9.33 13.46
CA TYR A 252 -5.98 7.95 13.63
C TYR A 252 -4.92 7.11 14.34
N MET A 253 -3.67 7.19 13.88
CA MET A 253 -2.55 6.49 14.49
C MET A 253 -2.30 6.94 15.93
N HIS A 254 -2.36 8.24 16.20
CA HIS A 254 -2.22 8.81 17.53
C HIS A 254 -3.34 8.39 18.49
N ARG A 255 -4.60 8.46 18.07
CA ARG A 255 -5.75 8.11 18.92
C ARG A 255 -5.76 6.65 19.34
N TRP A 256 -5.36 5.75 18.43
CA TRP A 256 -5.66 4.33 18.52
C TRP A 256 -4.46 3.41 18.74
N ASN A 257 -3.23 3.91 18.59
CA ASN A 257 -2.04 3.17 19.00
C ASN A 257 -2.21 2.62 20.44
N GLY A 258 -2.03 1.31 20.59
CA GLY A 258 -2.18 0.59 21.86
C GLY A 258 -3.62 0.33 22.33
N LYS A 259 -4.67 0.54 21.51
CA LYS A 259 -6.09 0.42 21.91
C LYS A 259 -6.95 -0.55 21.10
N HIS A 260 -6.44 -1.13 20.01
CA HIS A 260 -7.16 -2.06 19.12
C HIS A 260 -8.36 -1.44 18.36
N PRO A 261 -8.12 -0.55 17.39
CA PRO A 261 -9.20 0.08 16.62
C PRO A 261 -9.99 -0.91 15.76
N LEU A 262 -11.30 -0.65 15.65
CA LEU A 262 -12.23 -1.26 14.72
C LEU A 262 -12.46 -0.34 13.49
N PRO A 263 -13.12 -0.82 12.41
CA PRO A 263 -13.42 0.01 11.24
C PRO A 263 -14.03 1.38 11.55
N TYR A 264 -14.99 1.40 12.48
CA TYR A 264 -15.68 2.64 12.87
C TYR A 264 -14.74 3.67 13.48
N ASP A 265 -13.67 3.24 14.13
CA ASP A 265 -12.69 4.13 14.75
C ASP A 265 -11.84 4.86 13.70
N PHE A 266 -11.54 4.17 12.59
CA PHE A 266 -10.94 4.77 11.40
C PHE A 266 -11.89 5.79 10.76
N PHE A 267 -13.14 5.39 10.45
CA PHE A 267 -14.12 6.28 9.80
C PHE A 267 -14.43 7.52 10.65
N ASN A 268 -14.67 7.34 11.95
CA ASN A 268 -14.97 8.42 12.88
C ASN A 268 -13.79 9.38 13.06
N THR A 269 -12.55 8.87 13.01
CA THR A 269 -11.37 9.74 13.09
C THR A 269 -11.25 10.59 11.84
N PHE A 270 -11.44 10.02 10.65
CA PHE A 270 -11.43 10.78 9.40
C PHE A 270 -12.54 11.83 9.37
N ASN A 271 -13.78 11.49 9.72
CA ASN A 271 -14.88 12.47 9.85
C ASN A 271 -14.54 13.61 10.83
N SER A 272 -14.00 13.25 12.00
CA SER A 272 -13.64 14.21 13.04
C SER A 272 -12.54 15.18 12.61
N VAL A 273 -11.55 14.72 11.85
CA VAL A 273 -10.41 15.55 11.41
C VAL A 273 -10.79 16.41 10.21
N THR A 274 -11.57 15.87 9.27
CA THR A 274 -12.02 16.64 8.10
C THR A 274 -13.10 17.66 8.45
N GLY A 275 -13.81 17.46 9.56
CA GLY A 275 -14.98 18.26 9.94
C GLY A 275 -16.16 18.05 8.99
N LYS A 276 -16.17 16.96 8.23
CA LYS A 276 -17.16 16.64 7.21
C LYS A 276 -17.71 15.24 7.44
N ASP A 277 -18.94 15.02 6.98
CA ASP A 277 -19.47 13.68 6.82
C ASP A 277 -18.87 13.06 5.55
N MET A 278 -17.99 12.06 5.73
CA MET A 278 -17.38 11.32 4.63
C MET A 278 -18.20 10.10 4.21
N GLY A 279 -19.48 9.99 4.63
CA GLY A 279 -20.39 8.92 4.26
C GLY A 279 -20.51 8.72 2.74
N TRP A 280 -20.48 9.82 1.96
CA TRP A 280 -20.45 9.78 0.49
C TRP A 280 -19.26 8.98 -0.07
N PHE A 281 -18.17 8.86 0.68
CA PHE A 281 -16.99 8.07 0.32
C PHE A 281 -17.00 6.69 0.98
N PHE A 282 -17.23 6.63 2.29
CA PHE A 282 -17.12 5.38 3.04
C PHE A 282 -18.22 4.38 2.69
N ASP A 283 -19.45 4.83 2.44
CA ASP A 283 -20.54 3.91 2.12
C ASP A 283 -20.29 3.14 0.81
N PRO A 284 -19.98 3.80 -0.33
CA PRO A 284 -19.67 3.10 -1.58
C PRO A 284 -18.46 2.16 -1.50
N TRP A 285 -17.39 2.59 -0.84
CA TRP A 285 -16.15 1.80 -0.81
C TRP A 285 -16.19 0.63 0.16
N PHE A 286 -16.83 0.78 1.33
CA PHE A 286 -16.71 -0.18 2.42
C PHE A 286 -18.00 -0.96 2.72
N TYR A 287 -19.18 -0.35 2.52
CA TYR A 287 -20.45 -0.93 2.96
C TYR A 287 -21.31 -1.47 1.82
N SER A 288 -21.28 -0.84 0.65
CA SER A 288 -22.15 -1.18 -0.47
C SER A 288 -21.45 -1.98 -1.58
N HIS A 289 -22.23 -2.48 -2.53
CA HIS A 289 -21.76 -3.19 -3.72
C HIS A 289 -21.53 -2.23 -4.91
N ALA A 290 -21.08 -1.00 -4.65
CA ALA A 290 -20.73 -0.07 -5.70
C ALA A 290 -19.53 -0.58 -6.52
N TYR A 291 -19.54 -0.25 -7.81
CA TYR A 291 -18.52 -0.60 -8.79
C TYR A 291 -18.04 0.62 -9.58
N ALA A 292 -16.94 0.45 -10.31
CA ALA A 292 -16.22 1.51 -11.00
C ALA A 292 -16.71 1.61 -12.44
N ASP A 293 -17.55 2.60 -12.73
CA ASP A 293 -18.09 2.85 -14.06
C ASP A 293 -18.45 4.34 -14.16
N LEU A 294 -17.62 5.10 -14.88
CA LEU A 294 -17.77 6.54 -15.13
C LEU A 294 -17.92 6.80 -16.63
N GLY A 295 -19.12 7.15 -17.08
CA GLY A 295 -19.35 7.40 -18.51
C GLY A 295 -19.72 8.83 -18.87
N ILE A 296 -19.56 9.15 -20.14
CA ILE A 296 -20.05 10.40 -20.73
C ILE A 296 -21.55 10.26 -20.99
N LYS A 297 -22.37 11.00 -20.25
CA LYS A 297 -23.83 10.97 -20.43
C LYS A 297 -24.29 11.82 -21.60
N LYS A 298 -23.73 13.03 -21.72
CA LYS A 298 -23.96 13.95 -22.85
C LYS A 298 -22.97 15.11 -22.84
N ILE A 299 -22.88 15.77 -23.98
CA ILE A 299 -22.22 17.06 -24.13
C ILE A 299 -23.31 18.10 -24.46
N THR A 300 -23.31 19.23 -23.77
CA THR A 300 -24.23 20.33 -24.05
C THR A 300 -23.68 21.27 -25.12
N ASN A 301 -24.54 22.14 -25.67
CA ASN A 301 -24.14 23.11 -26.70
C ASN A 301 -23.11 24.14 -26.20
N ASP A 302 -22.98 24.35 -24.90
CA ASP A 302 -21.96 25.21 -24.28
C ASP A 302 -20.73 24.42 -23.78
N ASN A 303 -20.47 23.24 -24.38
CA ASN A 303 -19.34 22.37 -24.09
C ASN A 303 -19.23 21.94 -22.61
N LYS A 304 -20.38 21.76 -21.96
CA LYS A 304 -20.44 21.10 -20.66
C LYS A 304 -20.57 19.61 -20.87
N ILE A 305 -19.62 18.88 -20.33
CA ILE A 305 -19.59 17.43 -20.36
C ILE A 305 -20.26 16.94 -19.09
N VAL A 306 -21.39 16.24 -19.26
CA VAL A 306 -22.10 15.61 -18.14
C VAL A 306 -21.50 14.22 -17.96
N ILE A 307 -20.77 14.04 -16.86
CA ILE A 307 -20.23 12.73 -16.47
C ILE A 307 -21.21 12.06 -15.52
N GLN A 308 -21.49 10.79 -15.77
CA GLN A 308 -22.36 9.96 -14.95
C GLN A 308 -21.52 8.90 -14.26
N ASN A 309 -21.68 8.80 -12.96
CA ASN A 309 -21.22 7.68 -12.17
C ASN A 309 -22.31 6.62 -12.18
N TYR A 310 -22.16 5.59 -13.01
CA TYR A 310 -23.14 4.51 -13.15
C TYR A 310 -22.97 3.45 -12.07
N GLY A 311 -21.73 3.18 -11.68
CA GLY A 311 -21.41 2.14 -10.69
C GLY A 311 -21.47 2.62 -9.23
N GLY A 312 -21.51 3.93 -8.99
CA GLY A 312 -21.67 4.53 -7.68
C GLY A 312 -20.38 4.67 -6.87
N LEU A 313 -19.22 4.16 -7.33
CA LEU A 313 -17.95 4.40 -6.65
C LEU A 313 -17.45 5.83 -6.92
N PRO A 314 -17.13 6.61 -5.87
CA PRO A 314 -16.55 7.93 -6.07
C PRO A 314 -15.10 7.78 -6.55
N LEU A 315 -14.85 8.26 -7.77
CA LEU A 315 -13.57 8.19 -8.48
C LEU A 315 -13.21 9.57 -9.05
N PRO A 316 -11.93 9.92 -9.22
CA PRO A 316 -11.58 11.17 -9.87
C PRO A 316 -12.01 11.15 -11.34
N ILE A 317 -12.26 12.32 -11.90
CA ILE A 317 -12.60 12.47 -13.32
C ILE A 317 -11.40 13.04 -14.04
N VAL A 318 -10.97 12.36 -15.11
CA VAL A 318 -10.01 12.90 -16.08
C VAL A 318 -10.68 12.90 -17.44
N ILE A 319 -10.79 14.08 -18.05
CA ILE A 319 -11.35 14.26 -19.38
C ILE A 319 -10.23 14.69 -20.31
N ALA A 320 -10.03 13.96 -21.40
CA ALA A 320 -9.23 14.39 -22.54
C ALA A 320 -10.16 14.81 -23.69
N CYS A 321 -10.10 16.08 -24.07
CA CYS A 321 -10.90 16.66 -25.14
C CYS A 321 -9.99 17.01 -26.33
N GLU A 322 -10.37 16.55 -27.53
CA GLU A 322 -9.79 16.96 -28.80
C GLU A 322 -10.77 17.90 -29.51
N PHE A 323 -10.27 19.04 -29.99
CA PHE A 323 -11.06 20.04 -30.71
C PHE A 323 -10.86 19.94 -32.22
N ALA A 324 -11.81 20.48 -32.99
CA ALA A 324 -11.77 20.47 -34.44
C ALA A 324 -10.58 21.27 -35.03
N ASP A 325 -10.01 22.22 -34.28
CA ASP A 325 -8.80 22.96 -34.66
C ASP A 325 -7.50 22.17 -34.44
N GLY A 326 -7.58 20.94 -33.94
CA GLY A 326 -6.46 20.04 -33.65
C GLY A 326 -5.81 20.27 -32.28
N THR A 327 -6.30 21.22 -31.48
CA THR A 327 -5.82 21.40 -30.10
C THR A 327 -6.47 20.41 -29.13
N THR A 328 -5.84 20.19 -27.98
CA THR A 328 -6.35 19.33 -26.92
C THR A 328 -6.41 20.05 -25.58
N GLU A 329 -7.34 19.63 -24.74
CA GLU A 329 -7.47 20.05 -23.35
C GLU A 329 -7.62 18.82 -22.45
N VAL A 330 -6.98 18.84 -21.28
CA VAL A 330 -7.15 17.84 -20.25
C VAL A 330 -7.67 18.51 -18.99
N VAL A 331 -8.88 18.14 -18.56
CA VAL A 331 -9.48 18.61 -17.30
C VAL A 331 -9.44 17.49 -16.29
N ARG A 332 -9.07 17.82 -15.05
CA ARG A 332 -9.04 16.87 -13.95
C ARG A 332 -9.82 17.41 -12.75
N GLU A 333 -10.79 16.64 -12.31
CA GLU A 333 -11.49 16.84 -11.05
C GLU A 333 -11.11 15.72 -10.09
N ASN A 334 -10.83 16.08 -8.83
CA ASN A 334 -10.50 15.06 -7.83
C ASN A 334 -11.77 14.32 -7.36
N THR A 335 -11.57 13.26 -6.59
CA THR A 335 -12.63 12.38 -6.09
C THR A 335 -13.67 13.14 -5.24
N SER A 336 -13.34 14.31 -4.69
CA SER A 336 -14.27 15.11 -3.89
C SER A 336 -15.41 15.77 -4.69
N ILE A 337 -15.36 15.70 -6.02
CA ILE A 337 -16.46 16.17 -6.89
C ILE A 337 -17.80 15.46 -6.60
N TRP A 338 -17.74 14.26 -6.00
CA TRP A 338 -18.92 13.46 -5.62
C TRP A 338 -19.42 13.74 -4.19
N SER A 339 -18.83 14.71 -3.47
CA SER A 339 -19.14 14.95 -2.05
C SER A 339 -20.56 15.44 -1.75
N SER A 340 -21.32 15.88 -2.76
CA SER A 340 -22.76 16.17 -2.63
C SER A 340 -23.62 14.90 -2.57
N GLY A 341 -23.09 13.74 -2.96
CA GLY A 341 -23.85 12.51 -3.15
C GLY A 341 -24.55 12.41 -4.51
N ASP A 342 -24.39 13.41 -5.39
CA ASP A 342 -24.91 13.33 -6.75
C ASP A 342 -24.16 12.26 -7.56
N LEU A 343 -24.88 11.53 -8.41
CA LEU A 343 -24.28 10.55 -9.32
C LEU A 343 -23.98 11.12 -10.71
N ALA A 344 -24.26 12.41 -10.94
CA ALA A 344 -23.92 13.08 -12.19
C ALA A 344 -23.38 14.47 -11.92
N VAL A 345 -22.29 14.82 -12.60
CA VAL A 345 -21.62 16.11 -12.43
C VAL A 345 -21.31 16.72 -13.78
N ILE A 346 -21.05 18.02 -13.78
CA ILE A 346 -20.79 18.80 -14.98
C ILE A 346 -19.35 19.27 -14.94
N VAL A 347 -18.60 18.96 -15.99
CA VAL A 347 -17.25 19.46 -16.21
C VAL A 347 -17.23 20.35 -17.44
N GLN A 348 -16.70 21.56 -17.31
CA GLN A 348 -16.58 22.52 -18.40
C GLN A 348 -15.23 22.36 -19.10
N VAL A 349 -15.23 22.28 -20.42
CA VAL A 349 -14.04 22.47 -21.28
C VAL A 349 -14.15 23.79 -22.04
N ASP A 350 -13.14 24.17 -22.84
CA ASP A 350 -13.16 25.44 -23.59
C ASP A 350 -14.47 25.63 -24.38
N SER A 351 -15.27 26.62 -23.96
CA SER A 351 -16.59 26.90 -24.53
C SER A 351 -16.54 27.51 -25.92
N ASN A 352 -15.37 27.96 -26.38
CA ASN A 352 -15.21 28.65 -27.67
C ASN A 352 -14.75 27.72 -28.79
N LYS A 353 -14.45 26.46 -28.48
CA LYS A 353 -13.92 25.49 -29.44
C LYS A 353 -14.94 24.44 -29.79
N MET A 354 -14.96 24.02 -31.06
CA MET A 354 -15.79 22.91 -31.49
C MET A 354 -15.16 21.59 -31.02
N ILE A 355 -15.87 20.83 -30.20
CA ILE A 355 -15.43 19.51 -29.72
C ILE A 355 -15.46 18.52 -30.89
N ARG A 356 -14.37 17.79 -31.09
CA ARG A 356 -14.29 16.67 -32.02
C ARG A 356 -14.46 15.33 -31.31
N LYS A 357 -13.82 15.17 -30.15
CA LYS A 357 -13.83 13.94 -29.38
C LYS A 357 -13.61 14.21 -27.91
N VAL A 358 -14.33 13.49 -27.07
CA VAL A 358 -14.12 13.46 -25.62
C VAL A 358 -13.87 12.03 -25.19
N VAL A 359 -12.87 11.86 -24.33
CA VAL A 359 -12.56 10.60 -23.65
C VAL A 359 -12.53 10.87 -22.14
N VAL A 360 -13.22 10.04 -21.36
CA VAL A 360 -13.13 10.02 -19.89
C VAL A 360 -12.31 8.82 -19.43
N GLY A 361 -11.54 8.99 -18.36
CA GLY A 361 -10.73 7.93 -17.74
C GLY A 361 -9.22 8.14 -17.89
N LYS A 362 -8.44 7.32 -17.17
CA LYS A 362 -6.96 7.30 -17.20
C LYS A 362 -6.47 5.96 -16.64
N GLU A 363 -5.24 5.58 -16.97
CA GLU A 363 -4.55 4.34 -16.56
C GLU A 363 -4.60 3.96 -15.05
N LEU A 364 -4.85 4.91 -14.15
CA LEU A 364 -4.96 4.68 -12.69
C LEU A 364 -6.36 4.95 -12.13
N ILE A 365 -7.37 4.95 -12.98
CA ILE A 365 -8.78 5.10 -12.62
C ILE A 365 -9.49 3.85 -13.16
N PRO A 366 -10.00 2.97 -12.29
CA PRO A 366 -10.64 1.75 -12.74
C PRO A 366 -11.95 2.07 -13.47
N ASP A 367 -12.27 1.28 -14.50
CA ASP A 367 -13.55 1.34 -15.17
C ASP A 367 -13.90 -0.04 -15.76
N VAL A 368 -15.05 -0.61 -15.36
CA VAL A 368 -15.47 -1.94 -15.81
C VAL A 368 -16.32 -1.90 -17.09
N ASP A 369 -16.76 -0.73 -17.55
CA ASP A 369 -17.52 -0.55 -18.79
C ASP A 369 -16.99 0.63 -19.63
N GLU A 370 -15.93 0.36 -20.41
CA GLU A 370 -15.35 1.38 -21.29
C GLU A 370 -16.24 1.79 -22.47
N SER A 371 -17.38 1.13 -22.70
CA SER A 371 -18.24 1.40 -23.87
C SER A 371 -18.86 2.80 -23.84
N ASN A 372 -18.93 3.42 -22.66
CA ASN A 372 -19.50 4.73 -22.42
C ASN A 372 -18.44 5.83 -22.20
N ASN A 373 -17.15 5.51 -22.41
CA ASN A 373 -16.03 6.40 -22.11
C ASN A 373 -15.65 7.37 -23.24
N VAL A 374 -16.20 7.17 -24.44
CA VAL A 374 -15.86 7.96 -25.63
C VAL A 374 -17.13 8.54 -26.24
N LEU A 375 -17.12 9.85 -26.50
CA LEU A 375 -18.18 10.51 -27.25
C LEU A 375 -17.58 11.40 -28.34
N GLU A 376 -17.99 11.16 -29.58
CA GLU A 376 -17.67 11.97 -30.75
C GLU A 376 -18.99 12.64 -31.18
N PRO A 377 -19.18 13.95 -30.92
CA PRO A 377 -20.40 14.64 -31.31
C PRO A 377 -20.61 14.54 -32.83
N GLU A 378 -21.85 14.26 -33.25
CA GLU A 378 -22.20 14.40 -34.65
C GLU A 378 -22.16 15.89 -35.02
N ASN A 379 -21.36 16.23 -36.06
CA ASN A 379 -21.16 17.58 -36.56
C ASN A 379 -22.42 18.17 -37.20
#